data_AF-A0A7D6DWC8-F1
#
_entry.id   AF-A0A7D6DWC8-F1
#
_cell.length_a   1.000
_cell.length_b   1.000
_cell.length_c   1.000
_cell.angle_alpha   90.00
_cell.angle_beta   90.00
_cell.angle_gamma   90.00
#
_symmetry.space_group_name_H-M   'P 1'
#
loop_
_entity.id
_entity.type
_entity.pdbx_description
1 polymer ?
#
loop_
_entity_poly.entity_id
_entity_poly.type
_entity_poly.pdbx_seq_one_letter_code
_entity_poly.pdbx_strand_id
1 'polypeptide(L)' 'MRRIRNSMLLLAAGSIAFATGTGTAHAQPPSVGDSCTTLHATTKDASGQTMWCNPTMTGNHSLVWQYGGPG' A
#
# COMPACT_ATOMS: atom_id res chain seq x y z
N MET A 1 -3.42 50.43 -46.55
CA MET A 1 -2.78 49.22 -46.02
C MET A 1 -2.38 49.46 -44.56
N ARG A 2 -3.15 48.96 -43.58
CA ARG A 2 -2.92 49.19 -42.13
C ARG A 2 -2.05 48.07 -41.56
N ARG A 3 -0.88 48.42 -41.00
CA ARG A 3 -0.04 47.53 -40.19
C ARG A 3 -0.75 47.27 -38.86
N ILE A 4 -1.16 46.03 -38.60
CA ILE A 4 -1.72 45.64 -37.30
C ILE A 4 -0.65 44.84 -36.55
N ARG A 5 -0.30 45.37 -35.38
CA ARG A 5 0.77 44.90 -34.49
C ARG A 5 0.38 43.61 -33.76
N ASN A 6 1.39 42.75 -33.61
CA ASN A 6 1.45 41.53 -32.81
C ASN A 6 0.89 41.72 -31.39
N SER A 7 0.17 40.74 -30.86
CA SER A 7 -0.09 40.62 -29.41
C SER A 7 -0.11 39.14 -29.03
N MET A 8 1.07 38.62 -28.75
CA MET A 8 1.27 37.26 -28.22
C MET A 8 0.84 37.26 -26.75
N LEU A 9 -0.30 36.64 -26.47
CA LEU A 9 -0.79 36.41 -25.11
C LEU A 9 -0.04 35.21 -24.53
N LEU A 10 0.93 35.47 -23.65
CA LEU A 10 1.58 34.45 -22.82
C LEU A 10 0.64 34.08 -21.68
N LEU A 11 -0.08 32.97 -21.80
CA LEU A 11 -0.78 32.36 -20.66
C LEU A 11 0.26 31.68 -19.76
N ALA A 12 0.55 32.30 -18.62
CA ALA A 12 1.31 31.67 -17.54
C ALA A 12 0.44 30.59 -16.89
N ALA A 13 0.62 29.33 -17.30
CA ALA A 13 0.04 28.18 -16.61
C ALA A 13 0.82 27.95 -15.31
N GLY A 14 0.27 28.41 -14.19
CA GLY A 14 0.82 28.11 -12.86
C GLY A 14 0.58 26.66 -12.50
N SER A 15 1.65 25.90 -12.28
CA SER A 15 1.59 24.51 -11.84
C SER A 15 1.09 24.45 -10.40
N ILE A 16 -0.17 24.04 -10.18
CA ILE A 16 -0.65 23.72 -8.83
C ILE A 16 -0.07 22.34 -8.47
N ALA A 17 1.03 22.35 -7.72
CA ALA A 17 1.60 21.14 -7.14
C ALA A 17 0.70 20.68 -5.99
N PHE A 18 -0.18 19.72 -6.25
CA PHE A 18 -0.87 18.99 -5.21
C PHE A 18 0.13 18.06 -4.53
N ALA A 19 0.65 18.47 -3.37
CA ALA A 19 1.35 17.55 -2.48
C ALA A 19 0.31 16.59 -1.90
N THR A 20 0.04 15.48 -2.59
CA THR A 20 -0.71 14.36 -2.02
C THR A 20 0.14 13.78 -0.90
N GLY A 21 -0.21 14.09 0.34
CA GLY A 21 0.43 13.53 1.52
C GLY A 21 0.40 12.01 1.45
N THR A 22 1.53 11.38 1.18
CA THR A 22 1.72 9.94 1.34
C THR A 22 1.94 9.67 2.82
N GLY A 23 0.86 9.76 3.60
CA GLY A 23 0.86 9.19 4.94
C GLY A 23 1.01 7.69 4.78
N THR A 24 2.24 7.17 4.93
CA THR A 24 2.43 5.74 5.15
C THR A 24 1.82 5.45 6.50
N ALA A 25 0.56 5.01 6.52
CA ALA A 25 -0.01 4.42 7.72
C ALA A 25 0.89 3.24 8.08
N HIS A 26 1.73 3.42 9.11
CA HIS A 26 2.56 2.36 9.64
C HIS A 26 1.61 1.36 10.30
N ALA A 27 1.16 0.38 9.50
CA ALA A 27 0.37 -0.73 10.00
C ALA A 27 1.18 -1.41 11.10
N GLN A 28 0.56 -1.61 12.26
CA GLN A 28 1.18 -2.39 13.33
C GLN A 28 1.51 -3.78 12.79
N PRO A 29 2.68 -4.36 13.13
CA PRO A 29 2.99 -5.73 12.77
C PRO A 29 1.87 -6.65 13.25
N PRO A 30 1.41 -7.61 12.42
CA PRO A 30 0.36 -8.53 12.84
C PRO A 30 0.88 -9.47 13.94
N SER A 31 -0.06 -10.03 14.70
CA SER A 31 0.15 -11.09 15.67
C SER A 31 -0.21 -12.46 15.08
N VAL A 32 0.30 -13.53 15.69
CA VAL A 32 -0.13 -14.89 15.36
C VAL A 32 -1.63 -15.03 15.58
N GLY A 33 -2.33 -15.60 14.61
CA GLY A 33 -3.78 -15.76 14.63
C GLY A 33 -4.55 -14.59 14.04
N ASP A 34 -3.92 -13.44 13.79
CA ASP A 34 -4.57 -12.34 13.07
C ASP A 34 -4.94 -12.79 11.65
N SER A 35 -6.10 -12.31 11.19
CA SER A 35 -6.59 -12.62 9.84
C SER A 35 -5.68 -12.05 8.76
N CYS A 36 -5.50 -12.81 7.70
CA CYS A 36 -4.80 -12.39 6.50
C CYS A 36 -5.62 -12.79 5.26
N THR A 37 -5.36 -12.17 4.11
CA THR A 37 -6.22 -12.32 2.93
C THR A 37 -5.58 -13.11 1.80
N THR A 38 -4.27 -13.35 1.86
CA THR A 38 -3.50 -13.91 0.75
C THR A 38 -2.77 -15.16 1.21
N LEU A 39 -3.26 -16.33 0.81
CA LEU A 39 -2.65 -17.62 1.11
C LEU A 39 -1.16 -17.62 0.72
N HIS A 40 -0.32 -18.13 1.62
CA HIS A 40 1.14 -18.18 1.54
C HIS A 40 1.86 -16.82 1.51
N ALA A 41 1.16 -15.70 1.74
CA ALA A 41 1.84 -14.42 1.98
C ALA A 41 2.80 -14.54 3.18
N THR A 42 3.86 -13.74 3.16
CA THR A 42 4.81 -13.64 4.26
C THR A 42 4.80 -12.26 4.86
N THR A 43 5.03 -12.19 6.16
CA THR A 43 5.23 -10.93 6.89
C THR A 43 6.21 -11.14 8.05
N LYS A 44 6.57 -10.05 8.73
CA LYS A 44 7.35 -10.07 9.95
C LYS A 44 6.48 -9.67 11.14
N ASP A 45 6.61 -10.39 12.24
CA ASP A 45 6.05 -9.97 13.52
C ASP A 45 6.87 -8.81 14.12
N ALA A 46 6.49 -8.35 15.32
CA ALA A 46 7.22 -7.29 16.03
C ALA A 46 8.66 -7.69 16.43
N SER A 47 8.97 -9.00 16.49
CA SER A 47 10.31 -9.51 16.80
C SER A 47 11.19 -9.71 15.56
N GLY A 48 10.65 -9.53 14.36
CA GLY A 48 11.33 -9.77 13.08
C GLY A 48 11.25 -11.23 12.59
N GLN A 49 10.51 -12.09 13.28
CA GLN A 49 10.28 -13.48 12.89
C GLN A 49 9.34 -13.54 11.68
N THR A 50 9.66 -14.40 10.71
CA THR A 50 8.79 -14.62 9.55
C THR A 50 7.53 -15.37 9.97
N MET A 51 6.38 -14.86 9.54
CA MET A 51 5.10 -15.55 9.58
C MET A 51 4.57 -15.77 8.17
N TRP A 52 3.75 -16.81 8.03
CA TRP A 52 3.04 -17.13 6.80
C TRP A 52 1.54 -17.06 6.99
N CYS A 53 0.84 -16.61 5.95
CA CYS A 53 -0.61 -16.60 5.91
C CYS A 53 -1.12 -17.98 5.46
N ASN A 54 -1.62 -18.79 6.39
CA ASN A 54 -2.01 -20.18 6.12
C ASN A 54 -3.42 -20.46 6.64
N PRO A 55 -4.11 -21.50 6.13
CA PRO A 55 -5.42 -21.90 6.64
C PRO A 55 -5.32 -22.37 8.09
N THR A 56 -6.34 -22.11 8.90
CA THR A 56 -6.50 -22.78 10.19
C THR A 56 -6.74 -24.27 9.97
N MET A 57 -6.13 -25.13 10.79
CA MET A 57 -6.38 -26.59 10.71
C MET A 57 -7.78 -26.98 11.22
N THR A 58 -8.40 -26.12 12.02
CA THR A 58 -9.73 -26.35 12.60
C THR A 58 -10.66 -25.18 12.27
N GLY A 59 -11.96 -25.39 12.42
CA GLY A 59 -12.97 -24.38 12.16
C GLY A 59 -13.27 -24.20 10.67
N ASN A 60 -13.43 -22.95 10.24
CA ASN A 60 -13.86 -22.59 8.89
C ASN A 60 -12.72 -22.49 7.86
N HIS A 61 -11.53 -23.01 8.18
CA HIS A 61 -10.32 -22.92 7.35
C HIS A 61 -9.99 -21.47 6.92
N SER A 62 -10.19 -20.49 7.82
CA SER A 62 -9.81 -19.10 7.58
C SER A 62 -8.30 -18.95 7.41
N LEU A 63 -7.87 -17.93 6.68
CA LEU A 63 -6.47 -17.59 6.56
C LEU A 63 -6.02 -16.72 7.74
N VAL A 64 -5.00 -17.18 8.44
CA VAL A 64 -4.40 -16.46 9.59
C VAL A 64 -2.87 -16.49 9.53
N TRP A 65 -2.24 -15.51 10.18
CA TRP A 65 -0.79 -15.47 10.34
C TRP A 65 -0.31 -16.54 11.32
N GLN A 66 0.62 -17.40 10.89
CA GLN A 66 1.12 -18.53 11.66
C GLN A 66 2.62 -18.71 11.46
N TYR A 67 3.26 -19.38 12.40
CA TYR A 67 4.63 -19.88 12.25
C TYR A 67 4.63 -21.24 11.55
N GLY A 68 5.64 -21.48 10.72
CA GLY A 68 5.70 -22.65 9.84
C GLY A 68 5.13 -22.32 8.47
N GLY A 69 6.02 -22.27 7.47
CA GLY A 69 5.64 -21.99 6.09
C GLY A 69 4.84 -23.12 5.44
N PRO A 70 4.35 -22.93 4.21
CA PRO A 70 3.71 -24.00 3.47
C PRO A 70 4.64 -25.21 3.42
N GLY A 71 4.12 -26.37 3.88
CA GLY A 71 4.76 -27.68 3.77
C GLY A 71 4.56 -28.31 2.40
#